data_AF-A0A2S0LKB1-F1
#
_entry.id   AF-A0A2S0LKB1-F1
#
_cell.length_a   1.000
_cell.length_b   1.000
_cell.length_c   1.000
_cell.angle_alpha   90.00
_cell.angle_beta   90.00
_cell.angle_gamma   90.00
#
_symmetry.space_group_name_H-M   'P 1'
#
loop_
_entity.id
_entity.type
_entity.pdbx_description
1 polymer ?
#
loop_
_entity_poly.entity_id
_entity_poly.type
_entity_poly.pdbx_seq_one_letter_code
_entity_poly.pdbx_strand_id
1 'polypeptide(L)'
;MAKTKKIERVGEFIPENFDVIASKLNEDFSIKNKKQNIRISLSKEKSEKFKYLLNMFIIKTGNIHYMQRKDFLRMILLEMINEFNQTNSFYPAKDTSFKEFIKRAGRRWGERTISSKELSFIIFGGYDDDTLQLYDDVCYSLAKKENMQRMSEYSTSYFFIDIINFIEEKSSYLYKKYRINKL
;
A
#
# COMPACT_ATOMS: atom_id res chain seq x y z
N MET A 1 -33.62 -43.01 -29.23
CA MET A 1 -32.40 -42.19 -29.28
C MET A 1 -32.64 -41.04 -30.25
N ALA A 2 -32.64 -39.79 -29.78
CA ALA A 2 -32.59 -38.61 -30.63
C ALA A 2 -31.75 -37.55 -29.90
N LYS A 3 -30.53 -37.32 -30.39
CA LYS A 3 -29.61 -36.30 -29.88
C LYS A 3 -29.95 -34.98 -30.56
N THR A 4 -30.39 -33.99 -29.80
CA THR A 4 -30.61 -32.62 -30.27
C THR A 4 -29.25 -31.97 -30.55
N LYS A 5 -28.99 -31.58 -31.81
CA LYS A 5 -27.78 -30.84 -32.22
C LYS A 5 -27.84 -29.41 -31.65
N LYS A 6 -26.79 -29.01 -30.92
CA LYS A 6 -26.56 -27.63 -30.46
C LYS A 6 -25.98 -26.84 -31.65
N ILE A 7 -26.65 -25.76 -32.04
CA ILE A 7 -26.16 -24.83 -33.07
C ILE A 7 -25.24 -23.83 -32.36
N GLU A 8 -23.95 -23.84 -32.70
CA GLU A 8 -23.00 -22.80 -32.32
C GLU A 8 -23.21 -21.57 -33.21
N ARG A 9 -23.54 -20.42 -32.61
CA ARG A 9 -23.44 -19.13 -33.30
C ARG A 9 -22.01 -18.62 -33.13
N VAL A 10 -21.20 -18.76 -34.17
CA VAL A 10 -19.95 -18.02 -34.29
C VAL A 10 -20.33 -16.60 -34.68
N GLY A 11 -20.18 -15.64 -33.76
CA GLY A 11 -20.33 -14.23 -34.07
C GLY A 11 -19.24 -13.80 -35.04
N GLU A 12 -19.63 -13.22 -36.17
CA GLU A 12 -18.71 -12.64 -37.15
C GLU A 12 -17.91 -11.51 -36.49
N PHE A 13 -16.59 -11.62 -36.54
CA PHE A 13 -15.68 -10.55 -36.11
C PHE A 13 -15.63 -9.50 -37.22
N ILE A 14 -16.24 -8.33 -36.98
CA ILE A 14 -16.12 -7.16 -37.85
C ILE A 14 -14.93 -6.34 -37.32
N PRO A 15 -13.83 -6.17 -38.07
CA PRO A 15 -12.72 -5.35 -37.62
C PRO A 15 -13.17 -3.89 -37.50
N GLU A 16 -13.12 -3.32 -36.30
CA GLU A 16 -13.36 -1.88 -36.11
C GLU A 16 -12.30 -1.07 -36.87
N ASN A 17 -12.75 0.01 -37.52
CA ASN A 17 -11.91 0.89 -38.31
C ASN A 17 -10.82 1.53 -37.44
N PHE A 18 -9.59 1.63 -37.94
CA PHE A 18 -8.42 2.04 -37.16
C PHE A 18 -8.58 3.44 -36.52
N ASP A 19 -9.34 4.32 -37.16
CA ASP A 19 -9.66 5.66 -36.64
C ASP A 19 -10.60 5.62 -35.42
N VAL A 20 -11.48 4.62 -35.32
CA VAL A 20 -12.35 4.39 -34.15
C VAL A 20 -11.55 3.81 -32.99
N ILE A 21 -10.57 2.95 -33.29
CA ILE A 21 -9.64 2.42 -32.29
C ILE A 21 -8.74 3.56 -31.76
N ALA A 22 -8.26 4.43 -32.65
CA ALA A 22 -7.44 5.59 -32.28
C ALA A 22 -8.23 6.65 -31.49
N SER A 23 -9.51 6.86 -31.78
CA SER A 23 -10.36 7.77 -31.00
C SER A 23 -10.66 7.21 -29.61
N LYS A 24 -10.93 5.89 -29.48
CA LYS A 24 -11.07 5.21 -28.18
C LYS A 24 -9.77 5.24 -27.36
N LEU A 25 -8.61 5.13 -28.01
CA LEU A 25 -7.30 5.24 -27.35
C LEU A 25 -7.00 6.67 -26.88
N ASN A 26 -7.48 7.71 -27.57
CA ASN A 26 -7.21 9.10 -27.19
C ASN A 26 -8.22 9.70 -26.20
N GLU A 27 -9.43 9.15 -26.07
CA GLU A 27 -10.40 9.60 -25.06
C GLU A 27 -10.06 9.10 -23.63
N ASP A 28 -9.32 7.99 -23.49
CA ASP A 28 -8.98 7.40 -22.19
C ASP A 28 -7.70 7.95 -21.54
N PHE A 29 -6.95 8.84 -22.21
CA PHE A 29 -5.73 9.45 -21.64
C PHE A 29 -5.90 10.87 -21.08
N SER A 30 -7.13 11.28 -20.76
CA SER A 30 -7.30 12.28 -19.70
C SER A 30 -7.36 11.57 -18.35
N ILE A 31 -6.19 11.12 -17.86
CA ILE A 31 -6.06 10.62 -16.49
C ILE A 31 -6.37 11.81 -15.56
N LYS A 32 -7.64 12.01 -15.21
CA LYS A 32 -7.99 12.60 -13.92
C LYS A 32 -7.33 11.66 -12.92
N ASN A 33 -6.17 12.02 -12.38
CA ASN A 33 -5.45 11.23 -11.38
C ASN A 33 -6.44 10.87 -10.27
N LYS A 34 -7.00 9.65 -10.35
CA LYS A 34 -8.03 9.22 -9.43
C LYS A 34 -7.34 9.06 -8.10
N LYS A 35 -7.61 10.00 -7.18
CA LYS A 35 -7.06 10.00 -5.83
C LYS A 35 -7.07 8.58 -5.27
N GLN A 36 -5.88 8.10 -4.95
CA GLN A 36 -5.67 6.72 -4.54
C GLN A 36 -5.65 6.61 -3.02
N ASN A 37 -6.12 5.48 -2.50
CA ASN A 37 -6.24 5.22 -1.07
C ASN A 37 -5.57 3.89 -0.71
N ILE A 38 -4.89 3.88 0.43
CA ILE A 38 -4.37 2.69 1.10
C ILE A 38 -5.32 2.37 2.26
N ARG A 39 -6.01 1.24 2.17
CA ARG A 39 -6.88 0.74 3.24
C ARG A 39 -6.14 -0.33 4.03
N ILE A 40 -6.02 -0.10 5.33
CA ILE A 40 -5.32 -0.97 6.27
C ILE A 40 -6.33 -1.52 7.28
N SER A 41 -6.26 -2.84 7.51
CA SER A 41 -7.03 -3.55 8.52
C SER A 41 -6.10 -4.00 9.64
N LEU A 42 -6.35 -3.56 10.87
CA LEU A 42 -5.52 -3.86 12.04
C LEU A 42 -6.38 -4.36 13.20
N SER A 43 -5.75 -4.96 14.21
CA SER A 43 -6.40 -5.06 15.51
C SER A 43 -6.61 -3.65 16.09
N LYS A 44 -7.59 -3.51 16.99
CA LYS A 44 -7.80 -2.27 17.75
C LYS A 44 -6.52 -1.81 18.44
N GLU A 45 -5.78 -2.72 19.08
CA GLU A 45 -4.52 -2.43 19.74
C GLU A 45 -3.49 -1.80 18.80
N LYS A 46 -3.23 -2.41 17.63
CA LYS A 46 -2.26 -1.86 16.66
C LYS A 46 -2.71 -0.55 16.05
N SER A 47 -4.03 -0.39 15.84
CA SER A 47 -4.62 0.88 15.41
C SER A 47 -4.39 2.00 16.45
N GLU A 48 -4.61 1.73 17.73
CA GLU A 48 -4.34 2.70 18.80
C GLU A 48 -2.85 2.97 18.98
N LYS A 49 -2.00 1.95 18.84
CA LYS A 49 -0.54 2.13 18.85
C LYS A 49 -0.07 3.09 17.76
N PHE A 50 -0.55 2.94 16.53
CA PHE A 50 -0.22 3.86 15.44
C PHE A 50 -0.64 5.30 15.76
N LYS A 51 -1.86 5.51 16.27
CA LYS A 51 -2.34 6.85 16.67
C LYS A 51 -1.49 7.44 17.78
N TYR A 52 -1.12 6.64 18.77
CA TYR A 52 -0.24 7.05 19.86
C TYR A 52 1.12 7.50 19.34
N LEU A 53 1.76 6.72 18.46
CA LEU A 53 3.06 7.04 17.88
C LEU A 53 3.02 8.34 17.05
N LEU A 54 1.98 8.53 16.24
CA LEU A 54 1.75 9.79 15.53
C LEU A 54 1.64 10.97 16.51
N ASN A 55 0.78 10.86 17.53
CA ASN A 55 0.60 11.93 18.52
C ASN A 55 1.90 12.25 19.25
N MET A 56 2.66 11.24 19.65
CA MET A 56 3.96 11.41 20.29
C MET A 56 4.97 12.09 19.36
N PHE A 57 4.98 11.73 18.08
CA PHE A 57 5.80 12.41 17.08
C PHE A 57 5.47 13.91 17.01
N ILE A 58 4.19 14.27 16.91
CA ILE A 58 3.76 15.68 16.86
C ILE A 58 4.16 16.43 18.13
N ILE A 59 3.91 15.85 19.31
CA ILE A 59 4.26 16.48 20.60
C ILE A 59 5.77 16.69 20.73
N LYS A 60 6.58 15.69 20.34
CA LYS A 60 8.04 15.74 20.52
C LYS A 60 8.75 16.60 19.49
N THR A 61 8.23 16.69 18.27
CA THR A 61 8.84 17.47 17.18
C THR A 61 8.29 18.89 17.06
N GLY A 62 7.05 19.12 17.51
CA GLY A 62 6.30 20.34 17.22
C GLY A 62 5.89 20.48 15.75
N ASN A 63 6.09 19.45 14.91
CA ASN A 63 5.94 19.55 13.47
C ASN A 63 4.51 19.22 13.01
N ILE A 64 3.66 20.25 12.99
CA ILE A 64 2.24 20.12 12.64
C ILE A 64 1.99 19.74 11.17
N HIS A 65 2.97 19.86 10.27
CA HIS A 65 2.84 19.45 8.88
C HIS A 65 2.45 17.97 8.77
N TYR A 66 3.02 17.13 9.65
CA TYR A 66 2.74 15.70 9.69
C TYR A 66 1.54 15.32 10.56
N MET A 67 0.72 16.29 11.00
CA MET A 67 -0.47 15.99 11.81
C MET A 67 -1.50 15.17 11.01
N GLN A 68 -1.51 15.32 9.67
CA GLN A 68 -2.32 14.47 8.81
C GLN A 68 -1.66 13.10 8.67
N ARG A 69 -2.43 12.04 8.92
CA ARG A 69 -1.95 10.64 8.85
C ARG A 69 -1.32 10.29 7.50
N LYS A 70 -1.80 10.90 6.41
CA LYS A 70 -1.29 10.65 5.06
C LYS A 70 0.14 11.18 4.86
N ASP A 71 0.40 12.39 5.36
CA ASP A 71 1.71 13.05 5.22
C ASP A 71 2.71 12.38 6.15
N PHE A 72 2.27 11.99 7.35
CA PHE A 72 3.08 11.19 8.26
C PHE A 72 3.44 9.82 7.67
N LEU A 73 2.47 9.10 7.09
CA LEU A 73 2.74 7.80 6.46
C LEU A 73 3.77 7.95 5.34
N ARG A 74 3.58 8.92 4.43
CA ARG A 74 4.53 9.18 3.34
C ARG A 74 5.94 9.42 3.87
N MET A 75 6.09 10.26 4.89
CA MET A 75 7.39 10.52 5.53
C MET A 75 8.03 9.24 6.07
N ILE A 76 7.26 8.39 6.75
CA ILE A 76 7.77 7.11 7.28
C ILE A 76 8.22 6.18 6.15
N LEU A 77 7.47 6.09 5.05
CA LEU A 77 7.85 5.27 3.89
C LEU A 77 9.19 5.72 3.30
N LEU A 78 9.40 7.03 3.19
CA LEU A 78 10.67 7.60 2.71
C LEU A 78 11.83 7.27 3.65
N GLU A 79 11.63 7.33 4.97
CA GLU A 79 12.66 6.93 5.94
C GLU A 79 13.00 5.44 5.84
N MET A 80 12.00 4.57 5.68
CA MET A 80 12.24 3.13 5.50
C MET A 80 13.01 2.85 4.21
N ILE A 81 12.65 3.49 3.10
CA ILE A 81 13.37 3.35 1.82
C ILE A 81 14.81 3.84 1.95
N ASN A 82 15.05 4.96 2.64
CA ASN A 82 16.40 5.44 2.90
C ASN A 82 17.22 4.41 3.71
N GLU A 83 16.65 3.78 4.74
CA GLU A 83 17.32 2.72 5.50
C GLU A 83 17.58 1.47 4.66
N PHE A 84 16.64 1.08 3.81
CA PHE A 84 16.84 -0.03 2.88
C PHE A 84 17.97 0.24 1.89
N ASN A 85 18.08 1.47 1.37
CA ASN A 85 19.18 1.86 0.50
C ASN A 85 20.53 1.82 1.23
N GLN A 86 20.60 2.33 2.47
CA GLN A 86 21.83 2.30 3.28
C GLN A 86 22.31 0.88 3.59
N THR A 87 21.39 -0.08 3.66
CA THR A 87 21.67 -1.48 3.96
C THR A 87 21.70 -2.39 2.73
N ASN A 88 21.65 -1.83 1.51
CA ASN A 88 21.55 -2.57 0.25
C ASN A 88 20.41 -3.61 0.24
N SER A 89 19.29 -3.30 0.91
CA SER A 89 18.10 -4.14 1.03
C SER A 89 16.87 -3.55 0.36
N PHE A 90 17.04 -2.50 -0.45
CA PHE A 90 15.95 -1.90 -1.22
C PHE A 90 15.69 -2.71 -2.49
N TYR A 91 14.43 -3.13 -2.65
CA TYR A 91 13.94 -3.81 -3.83
C TYR A 91 12.70 -3.07 -4.35
N PRO A 92 12.77 -2.45 -5.54
CA PRO A 92 11.60 -1.79 -6.11
C PRO A 92 10.56 -2.83 -6.54
N ALA A 93 9.29 -2.58 -6.21
CA ALA A 93 8.15 -3.34 -6.66
C ALA A 93 7.85 -2.97 -8.13
N LYS A 94 8.65 -3.49 -9.06
CA LYS A 94 8.44 -3.28 -10.50
C LYS A 94 7.34 -4.19 -11.06
N ASP A 95 7.22 -5.39 -10.50
CA ASP A 95 6.24 -6.39 -10.92
C ASP A 95 4.84 -6.08 -10.39
N THR A 96 3.86 -6.03 -11.29
CA THR A 96 2.44 -5.85 -10.95
C THR A 96 1.88 -7.07 -10.21
N SER A 97 2.42 -8.28 -10.44
CA SER A 97 1.92 -9.51 -9.84
C SER A 97 1.95 -9.48 -8.31
N PHE A 98 3.03 -8.95 -7.72
CA PHE A 98 3.15 -8.78 -6.28
C PHE A 98 2.19 -7.72 -5.75
N LYS A 99 2.09 -6.58 -6.44
CA LYS A 99 1.18 -5.48 -6.05
C LYS A 99 -0.26 -5.95 -6.01
N GLU A 100 -0.70 -6.64 -7.07
CA GLU A 100 -2.02 -7.25 -7.13
C GLU A 100 -2.18 -8.34 -6.08
N PHE A 101 -1.15 -9.16 -5.87
CA PHE A 101 -1.17 -10.20 -4.85
C PHE A 101 -1.43 -9.66 -3.46
N ILE A 102 -0.75 -8.61 -3.00
CA ILE A 102 -0.94 -8.09 -1.63
C ILE A 102 -2.23 -7.28 -1.47
N LYS A 103 -2.79 -6.76 -2.57
CA LYS A 103 -4.05 -5.99 -2.61
C LYS A 103 -5.29 -6.88 -2.73
N ARG A 104 -5.13 -8.15 -3.16
CA ARG A 104 -6.25 -9.11 -3.30
C ARG A 104 -7.03 -9.26 -1.99
N ALA A 105 -8.35 -9.10 -2.11
CA ALA A 105 -9.29 -9.40 -1.04
C ALA A 105 -9.39 -10.93 -0.86
N GLY A 106 -9.41 -11.39 0.40
CA GLY A 106 -9.47 -12.81 0.73
C GLY A 106 -9.00 -13.06 2.16
N ARG A 107 -9.44 -14.18 2.75
CA ARG A 107 -8.96 -14.59 4.07
C ARG A 107 -7.53 -15.12 3.92
N ARG A 108 -6.58 -14.44 4.56
CA ARG A 108 -5.23 -14.95 4.77
C ARG A 108 -5.13 -15.43 6.20
N TRP A 109 -4.49 -16.56 6.40
CA TRP A 109 -4.34 -17.21 7.70
C TRP A 109 -2.86 -17.29 8.05
N GLY A 110 -2.55 -16.96 9.30
CA GLY A 110 -1.18 -16.86 9.78
C GLY A 110 -1.08 -16.05 11.07
N GLU A 111 0.15 -15.80 11.51
CA GLU A 111 0.46 -15.20 12.82
C GLU A 111 -0.18 -13.81 12.99
N ARG A 112 -0.26 -13.04 11.90
CA ARG A 112 -0.81 -11.67 11.92
C ARG A 112 -2.30 -11.59 11.60
N THR A 113 -3.01 -12.72 11.62
CA THR A 113 -4.46 -12.76 11.34
C THR A 113 -5.24 -12.12 12.48
N ILE A 114 -6.15 -11.20 12.15
CA ILE A 114 -6.95 -10.48 13.13
C ILE A 114 -8.35 -11.08 13.18
N SER A 115 -8.84 -11.36 14.39
CA SER A 115 -10.23 -11.77 14.61
C SER A 115 -11.18 -10.66 14.16
N SER A 116 -12.29 -11.02 13.51
CA SER A 116 -13.27 -10.06 13.01
C SER A 116 -13.83 -9.13 14.10
N LYS A 117 -13.90 -9.60 15.36
CA LYS A 117 -14.36 -8.83 16.52
C LYS A 117 -13.40 -7.72 16.95
N GLU A 118 -12.14 -7.83 16.56
CA GLU A 118 -11.04 -6.91 16.94
C GLU A 118 -10.59 -6.03 15.78
N LEU A 119 -11.24 -6.19 14.61
CA LEU A 119 -10.87 -5.50 13.40
C LEU A 119 -11.18 -4.00 13.50
N SER A 120 -10.17 -3.19 13.22
CA SER A 120 -10.22 -1.74 13.02
C SER A 120 -9.69 -1.42 11.62
N PHE A 121 -10.19 -0.33 11.03
CA PHE A 121 -9.76 0.11 9.71
C PHE A 121 -9.14 1.51 9.78
N ILE A 122 -8.02 1.68 9.09
CA ILE A 122 -7.41 2.97 8.82
C ILE A 122 -7.35 3.15 7.31
N ILE A 123 -7.82 4.30 6.84
CA ILE A 123 -7.72 4.69 5.43
C ILE A 123 -6.75 5.86 5.36
N PHE A 124 -5.69 5.68 4.58
CA PHE A 124 -4.80 6.76 4.14
C PHE A 124 -5.20 7.08 2.72
N GLY A 125 -5.52 8.33 2.42
CA GLY A 125 -6.17 8.61 1.16
C GLY A 125 -6.01 10.02 0.66
N GLY A 126 -6.44 10.20 -0.58
CA GLY A 126 -6.31 11.46 -1.29
C GLY A 126 -4.94 11.68 -1.90
N TYR A 127 -4.15 10.61 -2.11
CA TYR A 127 -2.85 10.71 -2.76
C TYR A 127 -3.02 10.91 -4.27
N ASP A 128 -2.34 11.93 -4.79
CA ASP A 128 -2.14 12.24 -6.20
C ASP A 128 -0.65 12.18 -6.58
N ASP A 129 0.20 11.69 -5.67
CA ASP A 129 1.64 11.52 -5.80
C ASP A 129 2.05 10.02 -5.85
N ASP A 130 3.36 9.76 -5.74
CA ASP A 130 3.96 8.42 -5.77
C ASP A 130 3.83 7.62 -4.45
N THR A 131 3.05 8.08 -3.46
CA THR A 131 2.99 7.43 -2.13
C THR A 131 2.57 5.96 -2.20
N LEU A 132 1.68 5.59 -3.13
CA LEU A 132 1.32 4.18 -3.29
C LEU A 132 2.47 3.34 -3.84
N GLN A 133 3.29 3.89 -4.73
CA GLN A 133 4.47 3.20 -5.22
C GLN A 133 5.49 3.03 -4.09
N LEU A 134 5.71 4.05 -3.27
CA LEU A 134 6.57 3.95 -2.07
C LEU A 134 6.07 2.86 -1.12
N TYR A 135 4.76 2.75 -0.91
CA TYR A 135 4.17 1.72 -0.07
C TYR A 135 4.40 0.32 -0.64
N ASP A 136 4.16 0.14 -1.94
CA ASP A 136 4.37 -1.13 -2.64
C ASP A 136 5.86 -1.54 -2.59
N ASP A 137 6.78 -0.58 -2.76
CA ASP A 137 8.24 -0.80 -2.68
C ASP A 137 8.69 -1.22 -1.28
N VAL A 138 8.15 -0.58 -0.22
CA VAL A 138 8.42 -0.96 1.16
C VAL A 138 7.92 -2.39 1.43
N CYS A 139 6.69 -2.72 1.03
CA CYS A 139 6.14 -4.07 1.19
C CYS A 139 7.00 -5.12 0.48
N TYR A 140 7.43 -4.83 -0.75
CA TYR A 140 8.24 -5.77 -1.52
C TYR A 140 9.65 -5.95 -0.92
N SER A 141 10.27 -4.85 -0.47
CA SER A 141 11.57 -4.90 0.20
C SER A 141 11.51 -5.71 1.50
N LEU A 142 10.45 -5.54 2.30
CA LEU A 142 10.21 -6.33 3.52
C LEU A 142 10.03 -7.82 3.19
N ALA A 143 9.19 -8.14 2.20
CA ALA A 143 8.99 -9.53 1.75
C ALA A 143 10.29 -10.17 1.28
N LYS A 144 11.14 -9.43 0.55
CA LYS A 144 12.44 -9.90 0.08
C LYS A 144 13.43 -10.11 1.21
N LYS A 145 13.44 -9.25 2.22
CA LYS A 145 14.33 -9.35 3.39
C LYS A 145 14.13 -10.67 4.16
N GLU A 146 12.91 -11.19 4.22
CA GLU A 146 12.60 -12.50 4.81
C GLU A 146 12.52 -13.64 3.79
N ASN A 147 13.07 -13.47 2.59
CA ASN A 147 13.06 -14.46 1.51
C ASN A 147 11.67 -15.00 1.15
N MET A 148 10.63 -14.15 1.25
CA MET A 148 9.24 -14.48 0.93
C MET A 148 8.65 -15.65 1.74
N GLN A 149 9.22 -15.96 2.91
CA GLN A 149 8.86 -17.14 3.71
C GLN A 149 7.38 -17.19 4.10
N ARG A 150 6.71 -16.04 4.25
CA ARG A 150 5.33 -15.92 4.72
C ARG A 150 4.37 -15.46 3.63
N MET A 151 4.66 -15.80 2.38
CA MET A 151 3.91 -15.31 1.21
C MET A 151 2.39 -15.51 1.30
N SER A 152 1.92 -16.61 1.88
CA SER A 152 0.49 -16.88 2.10
C SER A 152 -0.21 -15.86 3.02
N GLU A 153 0.53 -15.17 3.89
CA GLU A 153 0.02 -14.20 4.85
C GLU A 153 0.03 -12.76 4.34
N TYR A 154 0.92 -12.46 3.39
CA TYR A 154 1.20 -11.09 2.94
C TYR A 154 -0.03 -10.38 2.49
N SER A 155 -0.23 -9.16 2.92
CA SER A 155 -1.29 -8.28 2.45
C SER A 155 -0.86 -6.85 2.72
N THR A 156 -1.57 -5.87 2.15
CA THR A 156 -1.34 -4.47 2.49
C THR A 156 -1.32 -4.25 4.01
N SER A 157 -2.25 -4.90 4.74
CA SER A 157 -2.35 -4.84 6.19
C SER A 157 -1.22 -5.57 6.94
N TYR A 158 -0.76 -6.71 6.40
CA TYR A 158 0.30 -7.51 7.00
C TYR A 158 1.58 -6.69 7.21
N PHE A 159 2.02 -5.98 6.15
CA PHE A 159 3.24 -5.18 6.18
C PHE A 159 3.11 -3.90 6.98
N PHE A 160 1.88 -3.41 7.21
CA PHE A 160 1.67 -2.21 8.02
C PHE A 160 2.10 -2.41 9.48
N ILE A 161 2.10 -3.65 9.96
CA ILE A 161 2.62 -3.98 11.29
C ILE A 161 4.14 -3.70 11.36
N ASP A 162 4.89 -4.02 10.31
CA ASP A 162 6.33 -3.70 10.25
C ASP A 162 6.58 -2.20 10.20
N ILE A 163 5.70 -1.44 9.53
CA ILE A 163 5.74 0.03 9.51
C ILE A 163 5.52 0.60 10.92
N ILE A 164 4.55 0.07 11.69
CA ILE A 164 4.33 0.49 13.08
C ILE A 164 5.58 0.19 13.94
N ASN A 165 6.15 -1.01 13.80
CA ASN A 165 7.34 -1.41 14.54
C ASN A 165 8.53 -0.50 14.19
N PHE A 166 8.73 -0.17 12.91
CA PHE A 166 9.76 0.76 12.47
C PHE A 166 9.60 2.14 13.12
N ILE A 167 8.38 2.70 13.16
CA ILE A 167 8.12 4.01 13.81
C ILE A 167 8.50 3.95 15.29
N GLU A 168 8.14 2.87 15.97
CA GLU A 168 8.44 2.68 17.38
C GLU A 168 9.95 2.57 17.64
N GLU A 169 10.65 1.69 16.90
CA GLU A 169 12.09 1.47 17.00
C GLU A 169 12.91 2.72 16.66
N LYS A 170 12.49 3.48 15.66
CA LYS A 170 13.19 4.67 15.17
C LYS A 170 12.69 5.97 15.79
N SER A 171 11.77 5.90 16.75
CA SER A 171 11.11 7.07 17.34
C SER A 171 12.09 8.17 17.79
N SER A 172 13.13 7.83 18.55
CA SER A 172 14.14 8.80 19.01
C SER A 172 14.88 9.50 17.85
N TYR A 173 15.23 8.76 16.81
CA TYR A 173 15.86 9.31 15.61
C TYR A 173 14.89 10.23 14.86
N LEU A 174 13.65 9.79 14.64
CA LEU A 174 12.61 10.56 13.96
C LEU A 174 12.34 11.88 14.70
N TYR A 175 12.24 11.83 16.03
CA TYR A 175 12.02 13.03 16.83
C TYR A 175 13.18 14.02 16.69
N LYS A 176 14.43 13.53 16.74
CA LYS A 176 15.61 14.39 16.59
C LYS A 176 15.68 15.02 15.19
N LYS A 177 15.45 14.23 14.14
CA LYS A 177 15.56 14.68 12.74
C LYS A 177 14.49 15.70 12.35
N TYR A 178 13.26 15.51 12.82
CA TYR A 178 12.12 16.32 12.41
C TYR A 178 11.70 17.39 13.42
N ARG A 179 12.45 17.56 14.51
CA ARG A 179 12.20 18.62 15.50
C ARG A 179 12.31 19.99 14.84
N ILE A 180 11.26 20.79 14.99
CA ILE A 180 11.33 22.21 14.67
C ILE A 180 12.12 22.88 15.80
N ASN A 181 13.34 23.29 15.49
CA ASN A 181 14.02 24.27 16.33
C ASN A 181 13.24 25.57 16.15
N LYS A 182 12.55 26.02 17.21
CA LYS A 182 11.99 27.37 17.22
C LYS A 182 13.15 28.33 16.99
N LEU A 183 13.10 29.06 15.88
CA LEU A 183 13.90 30.27 15.66
C LEU A 183 13.50 31.33 16.70
#